data_AF-A0A4P5WA57-F1
#
_entry.id   AF-A0A4P5WA57-F1
#
_cell.length_a   1.000
_cell.length_b   1.000
_cell.length_c   1.000
_cell.angle_alpha   90.00
_cell.angle_beta   90.00
_cell.angle_gamma   90.00
#
_symmetry.space_group_name_H-M   'P 1'
#
loop_
_entity.id
_entity.type
_entity.pdbx_description
1 polymer ?
#
loop_
_entity_poly.entity_id
_entity_poly.type
_entity_poly.pdbx_seq_one_letter_code
_entity_poly.pdbx_strand_id
1 'polypeptide(L)'
;MVALLSARAAEAAADPAARGLLALIARDEARHAELAWRTLGWLLRAHGAPVRAALAAEVAALRERGVRLTQLTSGAPDAVLAAHGRIRPHAAEEVGRAAVEEVILPCVELLLLQAAERGAEPAAAGASA
;
A
#
# COMPACT_ATOMS: atom_id res chain seq x y z
N MET A 1 -2.65 0.25 -1.85
CA MET A 1 -2.87 1.03 -3.09
C MET A 1 -3.97 0.43 -3.97
N VAL A 2 -3.89 -0.85 -4.38
CA VAL A 2 -4.93 -1.48 -5.22
C VAL A 2 -6.33 -1.36 -4.59
N ALA A 3 -6.46 -1.56 -3.28
CA ALA A 3 -7.71 -1.35 -2.55
C ALA A 3 -8.35 0.03 -2.80
N LEU A 4 -7.56 1.11 -2.74
CA LEU A 4 -8.03 2.49 -2.95
C LEU A 4 -8.41 2.73 -4.41
N LEU A 5 -7.62 2.22 -5.36
CA LEU A 5 -7.93 2.32 -6.79
C LEU A 5 -9.24 1.60 -7.12
N SER A 6 -9.44 0.38 -6.62
CA SER A 6 -10.67 -0.39 -6.84
C SER A 6 -11.88 0.25 -6.17
N ALA A 7 -11.72 0.83 -4.97
CA ALA A 7 -12.78 1.59 -4.32
C ALA A 7 -13.19 2.81 -5.15
N ARG A 8 -12.21 3.59 -5.62
CA ARG A 8 -12.46 4.76 -6.47
C ARG A 8 -13.09 4.38 -7.82
N ALA A 9 -12.71 3.23 -8.37
CA ALA A 9 -13.29 2.68 -9.59
C ALA A 9 -14.75 2.27 -9.39
N ALA A 10 -15.07 1.64 -8.24
CA ALA A 10 -16.44 1.26 -7.89
C ALA A 10 -17.35 2.49 -7.77
N GLU A 11 -16.87 3.56 -7.14
CA GLU A 11 -17.60 4.83 -7.04
C GLU A 11 -17.90 5.46 -8.42
N ALA A 12 -16.98 5.31 -9.37
CA ALA A 12 -17.11 5.86 -10.71
C ALA A 12 -17.92 4.96 -11.68
N ALA A 13 -18.04 3.66 -11.40
CA ALA A 13 -18.74 2.72 -12.26
C ALA A 13 -20.26 2.98 -12.27
N ALA A 14 -20.84 3.06 -13.47
CA ALA A 14 -22.28 3.17 -13.68
C ALA A 14 -22.95 1.79 -13.65
N ASP A 15 -22.31 0.80 -14.28
CA ASP A 15 -22.80 -0.59 -14.32
C ASP A 15 -22.84 -1.21 -12.91
N PRO A 16 -23.99 -1.72 -12.44
CA PRO A 16 -24.12 -2.27 -11.09
C PRO A 16 -23.26 -3.52 -10.85
N ALA A 17 -23.06 -4.37 -11.86
CA ALA A 17 -22.26 -5.58 -11.72
C ALA A 17 -20.78 -5.24 -11.60
N ALA A 18 -20.28 -4.32 -12.43
CA ALA A 18 -18.93 -3.78 -12.35
C ALA A 18 -18.68 -3.11 -10.99
N ARG A 19 -19.61 -2.27 -10.52
CA ARG A 19 -19.54 -1.64 -9.19
C ARG A 19 -19.42 -2.68 -8.07
N GLY A 20 -20.27 -3.70 -8.10
CA GLY A 20 -20.26 -4.79 -7.11
C GLY A 20 -18.94 -5.55 -7.09
N LEU A 21 -18.41 -5.89 -8.26
CA LEU A 21 -17.14 -6.59 -8.40
C LEU A 21 -15.95 -5.74 -7.93
N LEU A 22 -15.89 -4.47 -8.33
CA LEU A 22 -14.82 -3.54 -7.92
C LEU A 22 -14.83 -3.31 -6.41
N ALA A 23 -16.01 -3.22 -5.79
CA ALA A 23 -16.14 -3.10 -4.34
C ALA A 23 -15.67 -4.38 -3.61
N LEU A 24 -15.94 -5.56 -4.17
CA LEU A 24 -15.40 -6.82 -3.64
C LEU A 24 -13.86 -6.84 -3.73
N ILE A 25 -13.30 -6.52 -4.90
CA ILE A 25 -11.84 -6.44 -5.09
C ILE A 25 -11.22 -5.46 -4.09
N ALA A 26 -11.84 -4.29 -3.88
CA ALA A 26 -11.34 -3.31 -2.92
C ALA A 26 -11.21 -3.89 -1.50
N ARG A 27 -12.20 -4.68 -1.06
CA ARG A 27 -12.17 -5.34 0.27
C ARG A 27 -11.11 -6.42 0.34
N ASP A 28 -10.96 -7.21 -0.71
CA ASP A 28 -9.98 -8.31 -0.76
C ASP A 28 -8.56 -7.75 -0.69
N GLU A 29 -8.29 -6.71 -1.47
CA GLU A 29 -6.97 -6.07 -1.49
C GLU A 29 -6.67 -5.27 -0.22
N ALA A 30 -7.70 -4.78 0.49
CA ALA A 30 -7.51 -4.20 1.81
C ALA A 30 -7.05 -5.27 2.83
N ARG A 31 -7.64 -6.47 2.77
CA ARG A 31 -7.22 -7.62 3.62
C ARG A 31 -5.80 -8.08 3.29
N HIS A 32 -5.43 -8.11 1.99
CA HIS A 32 -4.05 -8.41 1.59
C HIS A 32 -3.07 -7.36 2.12
N ALA A 33 -3.42 -6.08 2.03
CA ALA A 33 -2.58 -5.01 2.58
C ALA A 33 -2.40 -5.14 4.10
N GLU A 34 -3.47 -5.44 4.84
CA GLU A 34 -3.39 -5.70 6.29
C GLU A 34 -2.42 -6.85 6.61
N LEU A 35 -2.54 -7.97 5.90
CA LEU A 35 -1.63 -9.11 6.06
C LEU A 35 -0.17 -8.73 5.77
N ALA A 36 0.08 -7.95 4.72
CA ALA A 36 1.40 -7.47 4.39
C ALA A 36 2.00 -6.60 5.52
N TRP A 37 1.23 -5.68 6.09
CA TRP A 37 1.67 -4.85 7.23
C TRP A 37 1.98 -5.69 8.47
N ARG A 38 1.13 -6.66 8.78
CA ARG A 38 1.35 -7.58 9.92
C ARG A 38 2.62 -8.42 9.72
N THR A 39 2.86 -8.86 8.48
CA THR A 39 4.06 -9.60 8.09
C THR A 39 5.31 -8.74 8.22
N LEU A 40 5.27 -7.49 7.76
CA LEU A 40 6.38 -6.54 7.90
C LEU A 40 6.69 -6.27 9.38
N GLY A 41 5.66 -6.04 10.20
CA GLY A 41 5.81 -5.88 11.64
C GLY A 41 6.41 -7.11 12.32
N TRP A 42 6.02 -8.33 11.89
CA TRP A 42 6.64 -9.56 12.37
C TRP A 42 8.12 -9.67 11.95
N LEU A 43 8.44 -9.42 10.68
CA LEU A 43 9.82 -9.45 10.16
C LEU A 43 10.74 -8.49 10.92
N LEU A 44 10.27 -7.27 11.19
CA LEU A 44 11.01 -6.26 11.95
C LEU A 44 11.32 -6.74 13.38
N ARG A 45 10.38 -7.44 14.02
CA ARG A 45 10.58 -8.02 15.35
C ARG A 45 11.50 -9.23 15.34
N ALA A 46 11.36 -10.11 14.37
CA ALA A 46 12.10 -11.36 14.30
C ALA A 46 13.55 -11.19 13.81
N HIS A 47 13.79 -10.22 12.92
CA HIS A 47 15.06 -10.10 12.21
C HIS A 47 15.74 -8.73 12.39
N GLY A 48 15.08 -7.71 12.98
CA GLY A 48 15.74 -6.49 13.45
C GLY A 48 16.47 -5.69 12.36
N ALA A 49 17.77 -5.43 12.57
CA ALA A 49 18.54 -4.46 11.81
C ALA A 49 18.61 -4.71 10.29
N PRO A 50 18.88 -5.94 9.79
CA PRO A 50 18.83 -6.23 8.36
C PRO A 50 17.51 -5.84 7.69
N VAL A 51 16.37 -6.15 8.32
CA VAL A 51 15.04 -5.80 7.79
C VAL A 51 14.79 -4.30 7.83
N ARG A 52 15.22 -3.61 8.90
CA ARG A 52 15.13 -2.14 8.97
C ARG A 52 15.91 -1.47 7.84
N ALA A 53 17.13 -1.92 7.57
CA ALA A 53 17.96 -1.38 6.50
C ALA A 53 17.33 -1.60 5.12
N ALA A 54 16.84 -2.83 4.85
CA ALA A 54 16.16 -3.13 3.60
C ALA A 54 14.89 -2.29 3.41
N LEU A 55 14.08 -2.15 4.47
CA LEU A 55 12.85 -1.34 4.42
C LEU A 55 13.16 0.14 4.19
N ALA A 56 14.18 0.70 4.84
CA ALA A 56 14.60 2.08 4.64
C ALA A 56 15.08 2.33 3.20
N ALA A 57 15.84 1.39 2.62
CA ALA A 57 16.28 1.46 1.23
C ALA A 57 15.09 1.43 0.25
N GLU A 58 14.11 0.55 0.48
CA GLU A 58 12.90 0.50 -0.36
C GLU A 58 12.07 1.78 -0.25
N VAL A 59 11.98 2.40 0.93
CA VAL A 59 11.31 3.70 1.10
C VAL A 59 12.02 4.80 0.31
N ALA A 60 13.35 4.87 0.39
CA ALA A 60 14.12 5.83 -0.39
C ALA A 60 13.89 5.63 -1.90
N ALA A 61 13.97 4.39 -2.37
CA ALA A 61 13.73 4.06 -3.78
C ALA A 61 12.27 4.34 -4.20
N LEU A 62 11.29 4.20 -3.30
CA LEU A 62 9.90 4.58 -3.57
C LEU A 62 9.75 6.09 -3.75
N ARG A 63 10.43 6.89 -2.91
CA ARG A 63 10.43 8.37 -3.01
C ARG A 63 11.03 8.84 -4.32
N GLU A 64 12.14 8.23 -4.74
CA GLU A 64 12.82 8.59 -5.99
C GLU A 64 12.01 8.20 -7.23
N ARG A 65 11.47 6.97 -7.26
CA ARG A 65 10.74 6.47 -8.44
C ARG A 65 9.33 7.10 -8.58
N GLY A 66 8.74 7.53 -7.47
CA GLY A 66 7.35 7.99 -7.41
C GLY A 66 6.33 6.89 -7.71
N VAL A 67 5.06 7.26 -7.90
CA VAL A 67 4.01 6.31 -8.28
C VAL A 67 3.77 6.40 -9.79
N ARG A 68 4.02 5.29 -10.48
CA ARG A 68 3.76 5.14 -11.92
C ARG A 68 2.86 3.94 -12.13
N LEU A 69 1.63 4.17 -12.57
CA LEU A 69 0.68 3.09 -12.84
C LEU A 69 0.69 2.74 -14.32
N THR A 70 1.04 1.49 -14.62
CA THR A 70 1.02 1.00 -16.00
C THR A 70 -0.41 0.95 -16.52
N GLN A 71 -0.68 1.65 -17.61
CA GLN A 71 -1.96 1.56 -18.29
C GLN A 71 -1.93 0.50 -19.38
N LEU A 72 -2.86 -0.44 -19.27
CA LEU A 72 -3.20 -1.33 -20.37
C LEU A 72 -4.00 -0.55 -21.43
N THR A 73 -3.63 -0.72 -22.69
CA THR A 73 -4.41 -0.27 -23.84
C THR A 73 -5.64 -1.16 -23.99
N SER A 74 -6.74 -0.58 -24.46
CA SER A 74 -7.97 -1.29 -24.79
C SER A 74 -8.50 -0.79 -26.12
N GLY A 75 -9.04 -1.68 -26.94
CA GLY A 75 -9.74 -1.32 -28.17
C GLY A 75 -11.19 -0.86 -27.93
N ALA A 76 -11.69 -0.93 -26.69
CA ALA A 76 -13.04 -0.49 -26.36
C ALA A 76 -13.10 1.05 -26.28
N PRO A 77 -14.25 1.68 -26.62
CA PRO A 77 -14.43 3.12 -26.48
C PRO A 77 -14.30 3.59 -25.03
N ASP A 78 -13.69 4.76 -24.82
CA ASP A 78 -13.46 5.35 -23.48
C ASP A 78 -14.75 5.47 -22.65
N ALA A 79 -15.86 5.82 -23.28
CA ALA A 79 -17.16 5.93 -22.61
C ALA A 79 -17.61 4.58 -22.02
N VAL A 80 -17.38 3.48 -22.75
CA VAL A 80 -17.72 2.13 -22.28
C VAL A 80 -16.82 1.74 -21.13
N LEU A 81 -15.52 2.01 -21.24
CA LEU A 81 -14.56 1.73 -20.17
C LEU A 81 -14.87 2.53 -18.90
N ALA A 82 -15.18 3.82 -19.04
CA ALA A 82 -15.55 4.69 -17.93
C ALA A 82 -16.83 4.20 -17.24
N ALA A 83 -17.85 3.79 -18.00
CA ALA A 83 -19.10 3.23 -17.45
C ALA A 83 -18.86 1.98 -16.59
N HIS A 84 -17.79 1.21 -16.86
CA HIS A 84 -17.38 0.04 -16.09
C HIS A 84 -16.27 0.33 -15.06
N GLY A 85 -16.03 1.60 -14.73
CA GLY A 85 -15.13 2.00 -13.65
C GLY A 85 -13.66 2.15 -14.05
N ARG A 86 -13.33 2.19 -15.35
CA ARG A 86 -11.95 2.51 -15.78
C ARG A 86 -11.59 3.92 -15.34
N ILE A 87 -10.65 4.01 -14.41
CA ILE A 87 -10.10 5.29 -13.96
C ILE A 87 -9.16 5.83 -15.04
N ARG A 88 -9.28 7.13 -15.33
CA ARG A 88 -8.36 7.85 -16.23
C ARG A 88 -6.93 7.86 -15.64
N PRO A 89 -5.88 7.86 -16.48
CA PRO A 89 -4.49 7.80 -16.03
C PRO A 89 -4.17 8.79 -14.91
N HIS A 90 -4.48 10.06 -15.12
CA HIS A 90 -4.24 11.13 -14.16
C HIS A 90 -4.88 10.86 -12.80
N ALA A 91 -6.16 10.47 -12.78
CA ALA A 91 -6.87 10.19 -11.54
C ALA A 91 -6.30 8.95 -10.82
N ALA A 92 -5.81 7.95 -11.56
CA ALA A 92 -5.16 6.80 -10.95
C ALA A 92 -3.81 7.19 -10.33
N GLU A 93 -3.01 8.02 -11.02
CA GLU A 93 -1.75 8.55 -10.49
C GLU A 93 -1.96 9.42 -9.26
N GLU A 94 -2.99 10.27 -9.24
CA GLU A 94 -3.38 11.07 -8.07
C GLU A 94 -3.70 10.19 -6.85
N VAL A 95 -4.55 9.16 -7.04
CA VAL A 95 -4.89 8.21 -5.96
C VAL A 95 -3.64 7.45 -5.50
N GLY A 96 -2.78 7.05 -6.43
CA GLY A 96 -1.53 6.37 -6.13
C GLY A 96 -0.59 7.23 -5.28
N ARG A 97 -0.37 8.48 -5.71
CA ARG A 97 0.45 9.46 -4.99
C ARG A 97 -0.10 9.73 -3.59
N ALA A 98 -1.39 10.02 -3.47
CA ALA A 98 -2.05 10.23 -2.16
C ALA A 98 -1.90 9.00 -1.26
N ALA A 99 -2.08 7.79 -1.79
CA ALA A 99 -1.89 6.57 -1.00
C ALA A 99 -0.46 6.41 -0.47
N VAL A 100 0.55 6.84 -1.24
CA VAL A 100 1.95 6.80 -0.80
C VAL A 100 2.22 7.88 0.24
N GLU A 101 1.85 9.13 -0.05
CA GLU A 101 2.17 10.30 0.77
C GLU A 101 1.40 10.34 2.08
N GLU A 102 0.12 9.96 2.07
CA GLU A 102 -0.78 10.13 3.22
C GLU A 102 -0.90 8.85 4.07
N VAL A 103 -0.56 7.68 3.53
CA VAL A 103 -0.74 6.40 4.23
C VAL A 103 0.56 5.61 4.31
N ILE A 104 1.14 5.22 3.17
CA ILE A 104 2.24 4.26 3.18
C ILE A 104 3.49 4.85 3.85
N LEU A 105 3.93 6.04 3.46
CA LEU A 105 5.13 6.65 4.03
C LEU A 105 5.00 6.92 5.54
N PRO A 106 3.93 7.57 6.03
CA PRO A 106 3.75 7.77 7.48
C PRO A 106 3.71 6.45 8.26
N CYS A 107 3.03 5.42 7.73
CA CYS A 107 2.98 4.12 8.40
C CYS A 107 4.35 3.43 8.45
N VAL A 108 5.14 3.47 7.36
CA VAL A 108 6.49 2.89 7.38
C VAL A 108 7.40 3.64 8.34
N GLU A 109 7.36 4.97 8.36
CA GLU A 109 8.16 5.78 9.28
C GLU A 109 7.86 5.43 10.74
N LEU A 110 6.58 5.33 11.10
CA LEU A 110 6.15 4.89 12.44
C LEU A 110 6.65 3.48 12.77
N LEU A 111 6.55 2.54 11.82
CA LEU A 111 7.05 1.17 11.99
C LEU A 111 8.57 1.12 12.22
N LEU A 112 9.33 1.93 11.48
CA LEU A 112 10.79 2.03 11.63
C LEU A 112 11.17 2.65 12.97
N LEU A 113 10.49 3.72 13.40
CA LEU A 113 10.69 4.35 14.71
C LEU A 113 10.44 3.34 15.85
N GLN A 114 9.30 2.65 15.82
CA GLN A 114 8.96 1.63 16.82
C GLN A 114 9.98 0.48 16.85
N ALA A 115 10.48 0.07 15.69
CA ALA A 115 11.49 -0.99 15.60
C ALA A 115 12.88 -0.53 16.08
N ALA A 116 13.19 0.77 16.00
CA ALA A 116 14.43 1.33 16.53
C ALA A 116 14.39 1.46 18.05
N GLU A 117 13.30 1.99 18.60
CA GLU A 117 13.09 2.13 20.06
C GLU A 117 13.21 0.77 20.77
N ARG A 118 12.60 -0.27 20.22
CA ARG A 118 12.67 -1.64 20.79
C ARG A 118 14.03 -2.30 20.64
N GLY A 119 14.82 -1.90 19.64
CA GLY A 119 16.20 -2.37 19.50
C GLY A 119 17.17 -1.64 20.44
N ALA A 120 16.77 -0.50 21.00
CA ALA A 120 17.53 0.29 21.94
C ALA A 120 17.22 -0.03 23.42
N GLU A 121 16.16 -0.81 23.71
CA GLU A 121 15.96 -1.35 25.05
C GLU A 121 17.16 -2.24 25.40
N PRO A 122 17.91 -1.93 26.48
CA PRO A 122 18.97 -2.80 26.93
C PRO A 122 18.36 -4.15 27.27
N ALA A 123 19.01 -5.23 26.81
CA ALA A 123 18.66 -6.59 27.22
C ALA A 123 18.55 -6.60 28.75
N ALA A 124 17.32 -6.67 29.26
CA ALA A 124 17.06 -6.66 30.69
C ALA A 124 17.97 -7.72 31.31
N ALA A 125 18.80 -7.27 32.26
CA ALA A 125 19.84 -8.04 32.90
C ALA A 125 19.28 -9.36 33.45
N GLY A 126 19.40 -10.42 32.66
CA GLY A 126 19.26 -11.79 33.10
C GLY A 126 20.60 -12.26 33.67
N ALA A 127 21.02 -11.66 34.79
CA ALA A 127 22.11 -12.18 35.61
C ALA A 127 21.81 -11.96 37.10
N SER A 128 21.71 -13.11 37.79
CA SER A 128 21.81 -13.34 39.23
C SER A 128 20.56 -13.19 40.10
N ALA A 129 19.91 -14.32 40.41
CA ALA A 129 20.12 -15.05 41.67
C ALA A 129 19.62 -16.50 41.53
#